data_AF-A0A2L0M150-F1
#
_entry.id   AF-A0A2L0M150-F1
#
_cell.length_a   1.000
_cell.length_b   1.000
_cell.length_c   1.000
_cell.angle_alpha   90.00
_cell.angle_beta   90.00
_cell.angle_gamma   90.00
#
_symmetry.space_group_name_H-M   'P 1'
#
loop_
_entity.id
_entity.type
_entity.pdbx_description
1 polymer ?
#
loop_
_entity_poly.entity_id
_entity_poly.type
_entity_poly.pdbx_seq_one_letter_code
_entity_poly.pdbx_strand_id
1 'polypeptide(L)'
;MCIERKESVRIVPAMNMDKWIALVRERIEELDISQEQLAERVGVSQGSIGHWLKKRRQPRVDSMNRTFIELGMPHYQVSMQLRVLGQVGEEPARYGLEEEDDDDGQAKYFVCFRYPLREWAALGQEQEEASDVFEQTDYLAQGKAFWLRVENDTMSAASGRSVPEGVRILVDDGVAVEPGRLVIARLPGKSAIFRQLTEEGGQRYLKALNNAYPTLVCEEGCEFIGVVVRMHGVL
;
A
#
# COMPACT_ATOMS: atom_id res chain seq x y z
N MET A 1 -5.55 -34.26 23.18
CA MET A 1 -5.01 -33.87 24.50
C MET A 1 -3.92 -32.85 24.24
N CYS A 2 -4.02 -31.69 24.91
CA CYS A 2 -3.27 -30.44 24.72
C CYS A 2 -1.73 -30.65 24.59
N ILE A 3 -0.93 -29.75 24.00
CA ILE A 3 -0.65 -28.35 24.41
C ILE A 3 0.07 -27.58 23.26
N GLU A 4 -0.35 -26.32 23.06
CA GLU A 4 0.33 -25.06 22.64
C GLU A 4 1.73 -25.08 21.95
N ARG A 5 2.11 -24.13 21.08
CA ARG A 5 1.89 -22.66 21.07
C ARG A 5 1.67 -22.10 19.65
N LYS A 6 0.80 -21.09 19.56
CA LYS A 6 0.81 -20.08 18.50
C LYS A 6 2.21 -19.45 18.48
N GLU A 7 2.95 -19.63 17.39
CA GLU A 7 4.10 -18.76 17.11
C GLU A 7 3.57 -17.34 16.87
N SER A 8 3.59 -16.56 17.94
CA SER A 8 3.48 -15.12 17.88
C SER A 8 4.60 -14.60 17.01
N VAL A 9 4.27 -14.11 15.82
CA VAL A 9 5.13 -13.22 15.04
C VAL A 9 5.49 -12.05 15.96
N ARG A 10 6.72 -12.03 16.47
CA ARG A 10 7.26 -10.83 17.09
C ARG A 10 7.46 -9.82 15.98
N ILE A 11 6.48 -8.95 15.82
CA ILE A 11 6.64 -7.67 15.14
C ILE A 11 7.70 -6.94 15.95
N VAL A 12 8.91 -6.79 15.41
CA VAL A 12 9.92 -5.89 15.98
C VAL A 12 9.89 -4.65 15.10
N PRO A 13 9.12 -3.60 15.45
CA PRO A 13 9.21 -2.34 14.75
C PRO A 13 10.35 -1.57 15.39
N ALA A 14 11.50 -1.49 14.73
CA ALA A 14 12.50 -0.52 15.14
C ALA A 14 13.16 0.08 13.91
N MET A 15 12.78 1.33 13.62
CA MET A 15 13.72 2.28 13.03
C MET A 15 15.03 2.15 13.82
N ASN A 16 16.12 1.79 13.14
CA ASN A 16 17.42 1.65 13.78
C ASN A 16 17.74 2.98 14.49
N MET A 17 17.87 2.96 15.81
CA MET A 17 18.10 4.14 16.64
C MET A 17 19.30 4.96 16.18
N ASP A 18 20.27 4.30 15.56
CA ASP A 18 21.49 4.93 15.07
C ASP A 18 21.21 5.80 13.85
N LYS A 19 20.33 5.34 12.97
CA LYS A 19 19.85 6.11 11.81
C LYS A 19 19.01 7.30 12.27
N TRP A 20 18.14 7.11 13.26
CA TRP A 20 17.36 8.21 13.84
C TRP A 20 18.27 9.29 14.44
N ILE A 21 19.28 8.91 15.23
CA ILE A 21 20.23 9.85 15.83
C ILE A 21 21.05 10.58 14.77
N ALA A 22 21.51 9.88 13.73
CA ALA A 22 22.27 10.48 12.63
C ALA A 22 21.45 11.57 11.93
N LEU A 23 20.22 11.25 11.53
CA LEU A 23 19.30 12.18 10.87
C LEU A 23 18.98 13.40 11.73
N VAL A 24 18.71 13.19 13.02
CA VAL A 24 18.45 14.30 13.94
C VAL A 24 19.68 15.19 14.11
N ARG A 25 20.89 14.62 14.20
CA ARG A 25 22.14 15.40 14.33
C ARG A 25 22.42 16.23 13.09
N GLU A 26 22.34 15.61 11.92
CA GLU A 26 22.50 16.28 10.63
C GLU A 26 21.53 17.45 10.52
N ARG A 27 20.26 17.24 10.86
CA ARG A 27 19.25 18.29 10.75
C ARG A 27 19.38 19.41 11.79
N ILE A 28 19.85 19.09 13.00
CA ILE A 28 20.20 20.08 14.03
C ILE A 28 21.32 21.00 13.52
N GLU A 29 22.33 20.42 12.87
CA GLU A 29 23.47 21.16 12.30
C GLU A 29 23.05 22.03 11.11
N GLU A 30 22.24 21.49 10.19
CA GLU A 30 21.70 22.24 9.04
C GLU A 30 20.83 23.44 9.44
N LEU A 31 20.05 23.30 10.53
CA LEU A 31 19.14 24.34 11.01
C LEU A 31 19.80 25.30 12.01
N ASP A 32 21.06 25.06 12.40
CA ASP A 32 21.81 25.80 13.41
C ASP A 32 21.02 26.03 14.71
N ILE A 33 20.35 24.98 15.20
CA ILE A 33 19.56 25.02 16.45
C ILE A 33 20.27 24.30 17.59
N SER A 34 20.05 24.76 18.82
CA SER A 34 20.59 24.09 20.01
C SER A 34 19.70 22.92 20.44
N GLN A 35 20.27 21.98 21.23
CA GLN A 35 19.49 20.90 21.84
C GLN A 35 18.40 21.43 22.80
N GLU A 36 18.61 22.61 23.37
CA GLU A 36 17.64 23.26 24.25
C GLU A 36 16.45 23.80 23.46
N GLN A 37 16.72 24.46 22.33
CA GLN A 37 15.66 24.92 21.41
C GLN A 37 14.87 23.75 20.82
N LEU A 38 15.53 22.65 20.47
CA LEU A 38 14.85 21.43 20.02
C LEU A 38 14.00 20.82 21.15
N ALA A 39 14.52 20.78 22.37
CA ALA A 39 13.80 20.24 23.51
C ALA A 39 12.51 21.04 23.80
N GLU A 40 12.58 22.37 23.72
CA GLU A 40 11.44 23.27 23.87
C GLU A 40 10.37 23.00 22.82
N ARG A 41 10.75 22.93 21.53
CA ARG A 41 9.83 22.64 20.42
C ARG A 41 9.14 21.27 20.57
N VAL A 42 9.90 20.25 20.96
CA VAL A 42 9.38 18.89 21.16
C VAL A 42 8.56 18.76 22.46
N GLY A 43 8.69 19.70 23.39
CA GLY A 43 8.01 19.68 24.68
C GLY A 43 8.62 18.72 25.69
N VAL A 44 9.94 18.57 25.70
CA VAL A 44 10.70 17.71 26.62
C VAL A 44 11.85 18.46 27.27
N SER A 45 12.49 17.85 28.28
CA SER A 45 13.69 18.46 28.89
C SER A 45 14.90 18.39 27.96
N GLN A 46 15.81 19.38 28.04
CA GLN A 46 17.07 19.39 27.30
C GLN A 46 17.90 18.11 27.57
N GLY A 47 17.89 17.61 28.81
CA GLY A 47 18.54 16.35 29.17
C GLY A 47 17.93 15.12 28.50
N SER A 48 16.64 15.14 28.15
CA SER A 48 15.98 14.06 27.40
C SER A 48 16.56 13.95 25.99
N ILE A 49 16.65 15.07 25.27
CA ILE A 49 17.27 15.12 23.92
C ILE A 49 18.73 14.65 24.00
N GLY A 50 19.49 15.14 24.98
CA GLY A 50 20.88 14.73 25.18
C GLY A 50 21.05 13.24 25.48
N HIS A 51 20.12 12.62 26.24
CA HIS A 51 20.12 11.18 26.47
C HIS A 51 19.76 10.37 25.22
N TRP A 52 18.85 10.86 24.38
CA TRP A 52 18.48 10.22 23.12
C TRP A 52 19.65 10.26 22.13
N LEU A 53 20.26 11.43 21.92
CA LEU A 53 21.38 11.62 20.99
C LEU A 53 22.67 10.89 21.39
N LYS A 54 22.79 10.48 22.65
CA LYS A 54 23.92 9.69 23.20
C LYS A 54 23.59 8.20 23.34
N LYS A 55 22.45 7.73 22.81
CA LYS A 55 21.95 6.35 22.96
C LYS A 55 21.80 5.87 24.41
N ARG A 56 21.72 6.78 25.40
CA ARG A 56 21.56 6.42 26.82
C ARG A 56 20.12 6.06 27.17
N ARG A 57 19.16 6.60 26.43
CA ARG A 57 17.73 6.29 26.56
C ARG A 57 17.08 6.27 25.18
N GLN A 58 16.15 5.34 24.99
CA GLN A 58 15.33 5.30 23.79
C GLN A 58 14.10 6.19 23.97
N PRO A 59 13.83 7.15 23.06
CA PRO A 59 12.58 7.91 23.06
C PRO A 59 11.38 7.01 22.77
N ARG A 60 10.17 7.45 23.15
CA ARG A 60 8.93 6.83 22.66
C ARG A 60 8.73 7.16 21.19
N VAL A 61 7.95 6.34 20.49
CA VAL A 61 7.63 6.56 19.05
C VAL A 61 7.01 7.93 18.83
N ASP A 62 6.08 8.35 19.69
CA ASP A 62 5.46 9.69 19.61
C ASP A 62 6.49 10.81 19.76
N SER A 63 7.47 10.64 20.64
CA SER A 63 8.54 11.63 20.85
C SER A 63 9.49 11.69 19.65
N MET A 64 9.84 10.54 19.06
CA MET A 64 10.65 10.49 17.83
C MET A 64 9.97 11.20 16.67
N ASN A 65 8.68 10.91 16.44
CA ASN A 65 7.90 11.51 15.37
C ASN A 65 7.77 13.02 15.56
N ARG A 66 7.52 13.45 16.80
CA ARG A 66 7.46 14.88 17.11
C ARG A 66 8.80 15.58 16.86
N THR A 67 9.93 14.97 17.24
CA THR A 67 11.26 15.52 16.91
C THR A 67 11.44 15.74 15.41
N PHE A 68 11.01 14.81 14.56
CA PHE A 68 11.09 14.99 13.12
C PHE A 68 10.18 16.10 12.57
N ILE A 69 8.95 16.20 13.08
CA ILE A 69 8.02 17.27 12.69
C ILE A 69 8.61 18.64 13.03
N GLU A 70 9.14 18.81 14.24
CA GLU A 70 9.73 20.08 14.69
C GLU A 70 11.04 20.45 13.96
N LEU A 71 11.72 19.45 13.39
CA LEU A 71 12.90 19.62 12.54
C LEU A 71 12.53 19.82 11.05
N GLY A 72 11.24 19.87 10.73
CA GLY A 72 10.73 20.03 9.36
C GLY A 72 11.09 18.86 8.45
N MET A 73 11.30 17.67 9.02
CA MET A 73 11.59 16.47 8.25
C MET A 73 10.28 15.82 7.79
N PRO A 74 10.13 15.46 6.50
CA PRO A 74 8.93 14.83 6.00
C PRO A 74 8.68 13.49 6.71
N HIS A 75 7.41 13.15 6.91
CA HIS A 75 6.99 11.93 7.61
C HIS A 75 7.75 10.70 7.11
N TYR A 76 8.55 10.08 7.99
CA TYR A 76 9.23 8.82 7.67
C TYR A 76 8.20 7.69 7.64
N GLN A 77 8.16 6.97 6.52
CA GLN A 77 7.30 5.81 6.34
C GLN A 77 7.92 4.59 7.04
N VAL A 78 7.16 3.96 7.94
CA VAL A 78 7.54 2.66 8.50
C VAL A 78 7.40 1.62 7.40
N SER A 79 8.53 1.10 6.90
CA SER A 79 8.53 -0.10 6.07
C SER A 79 8.70 -1.33 6.95
N MET A 80 7.79 -2.29 6.80
CA MET A 80 7.86 -3.56 7.51
C MET A 80 8.83 -4.47 6.75
N GLN A 81 9.93 -4.88 7.38
CA GLN A 81 10.86 -5.86 6.81
C GLN A 81 10.53 -7.25 7.38
N LEU A 82 10.13 -8.19 6.51
CA LEU A 82 10.09 -9.61 6.86
C LEU A 82 11.48 -10.21 6.64
N ARG A 83 12.10 -10.75 7.70
CA ARG A 83 13.24 -11.66 7.57
C ARG A 83 12.75 -13.08 7.80
N VAL A 84 13.10 -14.00 6.91
CA VAL A 84 12.83 -15.43 7.11
C VAL A 84 13.79 -15.92 8.19
N LEU A 85 13.26 -16.23 9.37
CA LEU A 85 14.02 -16.86 10.45
C LEU A 85 13.94 -18.37 10.28
N GLY A 86 15.07 -19.01 10.00
CA GLY A 86 15.23 -20.46 10.01
C GLY A 86 15.15 -21.12 8.64
N GLN A 87 16.26 -21.11 7.89
CA GLN A 87 16.64 -22.34 7.19
C GLN A 87 17.45 -23.17 8.18
N VAL A 88 16.90 -24.34 8.52
CA VAL A 88 17.53 -25.32 9.39
C VAL A 88 18.79 -25.86 8.69
N GLY A 89 19.94 -25.48 9.23
CA GLY A 89 21.24 -26.14 9.11
C GLY A 89 22.00 -25.85 10.40
N GLU A 90 22.35 -26.89 11.13
CA GLU A 90 22.97 -26.95 12.48
C GLU A 90 24.23 -26.04 12.62
N GLU A 91 24.67 -25.49 13.77
CA GLU A 91 24.51 -25.75 15.22
C GLU A 91 24.43 -24.44 16.03
N PRO A 92 23.95 -24.45 17.29
CA PRO A 92 23.81 -23.24 18.10
C PRO A 92 25.08 -22.85 18.87
N ALA A 93 25.21 -21.53 19.06
CA ALA A 93 25.98 -20.80 20.07
C ALA A 93 27.46 -20.49 19.77
N ARG A 94 27.69 -19.19 19.46
CA ARG A 94 28.73 -18.38 20.11
C ARG A 94 28.23 -16.93 20.23
N TYR A 95 28.22 -16.41 21.45
CA TYR A 95 28.14 -14.97 21.72
C TYR A 95 29.42 -14.34 21.17
N GLY A 96 29.31 -13.50 20.15
CA GLY A 96 30.40 -12.72 19.57
C GLY A 96 29.83 -11.49 18.88
N LEU A 97 30.11 -10.33 19.47
CA LEU A 97 29.94 -9.04 18.81
C LEU A 97 31.04 -8.94 17.76
N GLU A 98 30.78 -9.35 16.53
CA GLU A 98 31.62 -9.01 15.39
C GLU A 98 30.71 -8.52 14.26
N GLU A 99 30.78 -7.20 14.08
CA GLU A 99 30.28 -6.48 12.93
C GLU A 99 31.12 -6.92 11.72
N GLU A 100 30.56 -7.81 10.90
CA GLU A 100 30.94 -7.92 9.50
C GLU A 100 29.67 -7.68 8.68
N ASP A 101 29.55 -6.44 8.19
CA ASP A 101 28.67 -6.03 7.10
C ASP A 101 29.11 -6.77 5.82
N ASP A 102 28.83 -8.06 5.72
CA ASP A 102 28.95 -8.84 4.49
C ASP A 102 27.88 -9.94 4.48
N ASP A 103 26.66 -9.60 4.05
CA ASP A 103 25.76 -10.59 3.44
C ASP A 103 24.83 -9.94 2.42
N ASP A 104 25.15 -10.25 1.16
CA ASP A 104 24.35 -10.11 -0.04
C ASP A 104 23.03 -10.90 0.12
N GLY A 105 22.00 -10.23 0.63
CA GLY A 105 20.73 -10.88 0.90
C GLY A 105 19.57 -9.91 0.73
N GLN A 106 19.37 -9.42 -0.50
CA GLN A 106 18.20 -8.68 -0.98
C GLN A 106 17.10 -8.50 0.07
N ALA A 107 17.18 -7.42 0.86
CA ALA A 107 16.07 -7.02 1.72
C ALA A 107 14.90 -6.67 0.81
N LYS A 108 14.04 -7.65 0.51
CA LYS A 108 12.81 -7.45 -0.25
C LYS A 108 11.84 -6.70 0.65
N TYR A 109 11.78 -5.39 0.47
CA TYR A 109 10.71 -4.56 1.01
C TYR A 109 9.40 -5.00 0.34
N PHE A 110 8.56 -5.73 1.08
CA PHE A 110 7.19 -6.00 0.65
C PHE A 110 6.30 -4.90 1.26
N VAL A 111 6.12 -3.81 0.52
CA VAL A 111 5.12 -2.80 0.89
C VAL A 111 3.76 -3.36 0.50
N CYS A 112 2.92 -3.64 1.49
CA CYS A 112 1.56 -4.14 1.28
C CYS A 112 0.54 -3.05 1.64
N PHE A 113 -0.29 -2.71 0.68
CA PHE A 113 -1.45 -1.82 0.85
C PHE A 113 -2.71 -2.67 1.00
N ARG A 114 -3.71 -2.14 1.69
CA ARG A 114 -4.98 -2.83 1.93
C ARG A 114 -6.13 -1.97 1.45
N TYR A 115 -7.01 -2.53 0.62
CA TYR A 115 -8.17 -1.85 0.05
C TYR A 115 -9.46 -2.62 0.36
N PRO A 116 -10.59 -1.93 0.59
CA PRO A 116 -11.85 -2.57 0.92
C PRO A 116 -12.38 -3.39 -0.26
N LEU A 117 -13.06 -4.49 0.04
CA LEU A 117 -13.85 -5.24 -0.95
C LEU A 117 -15.24 -4.59 -1.07
N ARG A 118 -15.65 -4.26 -2.29
CA ARG A 118 -16.96 -3.68 -2.59
C ARG A 118 -17.80 -4.62 -3.45
N GLU A 119 -19.11 -4.49 -3.29
CA GLU A 119 -20.13 -5.14 -4.12
C GLU A 119 -20.59 -4.21 -5.25
N TRP A 120 -21.06 -4.78 -6.35
CA TRP A 120 -21.49 -4.02 -7.53
C TRP A 120 -22.63 -3.04 -7.27
N ALA A 121 -23.56 -3.39 -6.40
CA ALA A 121 -24.70 -2.55 -6.02
C ALA A 121 -24.30 -1.26 -5.30
N ALA A 122 -23.14 -1.24 -4.63
CA ALA A 122 -22.65 -0.11 -3.84
C ALA A 122 -21.74 0.84 -4.66
N LEU A 123 -21.45 0.52 -5.92
CA LEU A 123 -20.61 1.36 -6.76
C LEU A 123 -21.31 2.71 -7.01
N GLY A 124 -20.56 3.81 -6.95
CA GLY A 124 -21.06 5.17 -7.21
C GLY A 124 -22.10 5.72 -6.23
N GLN A 125 -22.27 5.10 -5.06
CA GLN A 125 -22.93 5.75 -3.93
C GLN A 125 -21.87 6.50 -3.12
N GLU A 126 -22.09 7.80 -2.85
CA GLU A 126 -21.20 8.63 -2.02
C GLU A 126 -21.16 8.15 -0.56
N GLN A 127 -22.16 7.39 -0.14
CA GLN A 127 -22.20 6.80 1.19
C GLN A 127 -21.20 5.64 1.23
N GLU A 128 -20.03 5.92 1.79
CA GLU A 128 -19.00 4.95 2.15
C GLU A 128 -19.57 4.01 3.22
N GLU A 129 -20.36 3.01 2.82
CA GLU A 129 -20.55 1.84 3.67
C GLU A 129 -19.17 1.21 3.87
N ALA A 130 -18.69 1.28 5.11
CA ALA A 130 -17.43 0.70 5.51
C ALA A 130 -17.53 -0.82 5.33
N SER A 131 -16.87 -1.35 4.30
CA SER A 131 -16.71 -2.79 4.17
C SER A 131 -15.82 -3.27 5.30
N ASP A 132 -16.26 -4.29 6.04
CA ASP A 132 -15.43 -4.94 7.07
C ASP A 132 -14.34 -5.84 6.44
N VAL A 133 -14.44 -6.12 5.15
CA VAL A 133 -13.56 -7.02 4.40
C VAL A 133 -12.61 -6.22 3.51
N PHE A 134 -11.32 -6.53 3.59
CA PHE A 134 -10.31 -5.89 2.76
C PHE A 134 -9.26 -6.89 2.32
N GLU A 135 -8.59 -6.57 1.22
CA GLU A 135 -7.54 -7.40 0.63
C GLU A 135 -6.25 -6.63 0.37
N GLN A 136 -5.15 -7.36 0.45
CA GLN A 136 -3.81 -6.81 0.34
C GLN A 136 -3.29 -6.84 -1.09
N THR A 137 -2.45 -5.87 -1.44
CA THR A 137 -1.78 -5.73 -2.73
C THR A 137 -0.44 -5.04 -2.56
N ASP A 138 0.46 -5.21 -3.53
CA ASP A 138 1.71 -4.45 -3.64
C ASP A 138 1.53 -3.09 -4.35
N TYR A 139 0.34 -2.82 -4.85
CA TYR A 139 0.02 -1.61 -5.60
C TYR A 139 -0.39 -0.44 -4.69
N LEU A 140 0.31 0.69 -4.82
CA LEU A 140 -0.09 1.96 -4.24
C LEU A 140 -1.04 2.69 -5.18
N ALA A 141 -2.29 2.84 -4.75
CA ALA A 141 -3.31 3.60 -5.47
C ALA A 141 -2.98 5.10 -5.58
N GLN A 142 -3.34 5.69 -6.71
CA GLN A 142 -3.22 7.13 -6.96
C GLN A 142 -4.40 7.90 -6.36
N GLY A 143 -5.58 7.27 -6.29
CA GLY A 143 -6.77 7.81 -5.62
C GLY A 143 -7.38 6.83 -4.61
N LYS A 144 -8.71 6.86 -4.48
CA LYS A 144 -9.44 5.82 -3.74
C LYS A 144 -9.42 4.55 -4.58
N ALA A 145 -9.13 3.44 -3.92
CA ALA A 145 -9.14 2.13 -4.56
C ALA A 145 -9.90 1.11 -3.74
N PHE A 146 -10.47 0.13 -4.45
CA PHE A 146 -11.25 -0.95 -3.86
C PHE A 146 -11.13 -2.21 -4.71
N TRP A 147 -11.27 -3.35 -4.07
CA TRP A 147 -11.41 -4.63 -4.74
C TRP A 147 -12.86 -4.86 -5.14
N LEU A 148 -13.07 -5.46 -6.29
CA LEU A 148 -14.37 -5.82 -6.83
C LEU A 148 -14.30 -7.23 -7.40
N ARG A 149 -15.29 -8.08 -7.08
CA ARG A 149 -15.38 -9.42 -7.65
C ARG A 149 -16.06 -9.35 -9.02
N VAL A 150 -15.49 -9.97 -10.05
CA VAL A 150 -16.14 -10.04 -11.37
C VAL A 150 -17.34 -11.00 -11.30
N GLU A 151 -18.53 -10.52 -11.65
CA GLU A 151 -19.80 -11.26 -11.51
C GLU A 151 -20.21 -12.09 -12.74
N ASN A 152 -19.58 -11.89 -13.90
CA ASN A 152 -19.97 -12.57 -15.13
C ASN A 152 -18.79 -12.76 -16.10
N ASP A 153 -19.04 -13.50 -17.17
CA ASP A 153 -18.05 -13.90 -18.18
C ASP A 153 -17.82 -12.86 -19.29
N THR A 154 -18.38 -11.64 -19.15
CA THR A 154 -18.26 -10.56 -20.15
C THR A 154 -16.81 -10.24 -20.50
N MET A 155 -15.90 -10.42 -19.54
CA MET A 155 -14.48 -10.15 -19.69
C MET A 155 -13.64 -11.43 -19.87
N SER A 156 -14.30 -12.58 -20.05
CA SER A 156 -13.67 -13.87 -20.32
C SER A 156 -13.40 -14.04 -21.82
N ALA A 157 -12.23 -13.62 -22.29
CA ALA A 157 -11.83 -13.82 -23.68
C ALA A 157 -11.41 -15.27 -23.95
N ALA A 158 -11.74 -15.78 -25.13
CA ALA A 158 -11.27 -17.08 -25.63
C ALA A 158 -9.76 -17.08 -25.97
N SER A 159 -9.18 -15.91 -26.24
CA SER A 159 -7.75 -15.74 -26.51
C SER A 159 -7.29 -14.33 -26.14
N GLY A 160 -6.01 -14.17 -25.79
CA GLY A 160 -5.43 -12.89 -25.39
C GLY A 160 -5.73 -12.52 -23.93
N ARG A 161 -5.90 -11.22 -23.66
CA ARG A 161 -6.20 -10.71 -22.32
C ARG A 161 -7.60 -11.15 -21.90
N SER A 162 -7.72 -11.76 -20.72
CA SER A 162 -8.97 -12.27 -20.18
C SER A 162 -9.04 -12.01 -18.68
N VAL A 163 -10.24 -11.70 -18.18
CA VAL A 163 -10.54 -11.55 -16.76
C VAL A 163 -11.80 -12.39 -16.47
N PRO A 164 -11.62 -13.64 -16.01
CA PRO A 164 -12.72 -14.56 -15.73
C PRO A 164 -13.67 -14.09 -14.63
N GLU A 165 -14.89 -14.64 -14.66
CA GLU A 165 -15.83 -14.55 -13.53
C GLU A 165 -15.19 -15.10 -12.24
N GLY A 166 -15.52 -14.47 -11.11
CA GLY A 166 -15.04 -14.85 -9.78
C GLY A 166 -13.67 -14.27 -9.40
N VAL A 167 -12.89 -13.79 -10.38
CA VAL A 167 -11.62 -13.09 -10.13
C VAL A 167 -11.88 -11.77 -9.44
N ARG A 168 -10.96 -11.37 -8.55
CA ARG A 168 -11.00 -10.05 -7.92
C ARG A 168 -10.13 -9.08 -8.68
N ILE A 169 -10.66 -7.90 -8.93
CA ILE A 169 -9.98 -6.81 -9.63
C ILE A 169 -9.83 -5.60 -8.71
N LEU A 170 -8.67 -4.96 -8.74
CA LEU A 170 -8.43 -3.72 -8.02
C LEU A 170 -8.75 -2.54 -8.94
N VAL A 171 -9.67 -1.69 -8.51
CA VAL A 171 -10.11 -0.49 -9.20
C VAL A 171 -9.51 0.72 -8.50
N ASP A 172 -8.89 1.63 -9.25
CA ASP A 172 -8.29 2.88 -8.76
C ASP A 172 -8.90 4.06 -9.51
N ASP A 173 -9.50 5.00 -8.78
CA ASP A 173 -10.17 6.18 -9.34
C ASP A 173 -9.22 7.34 -9.66
N GLY A 174 -7.98 7.31 -9.15
CA GLY A 174 -6.97 8.34 -9.41
C GLY A 174 -6.20 8.14 -10.71
N VAL A 175 -6.34 6.97 -11.34
CA VAL A 175 -5.65 6.66 -12.59
C VAL A 175 -6.40 7.24 -13.78
N ALA A 176 -5.67 7.92 -14.66
CA ALA A 176 -6.22 8.49 -15.88
C ALA A 176 -6.93 7.42 -16.76
N VAL A 177 -8.14 7.75 -17.20
CA VAL A 177 -8.95 6.92 -18.08
C VAL A 177 -8.53 7.14 -19.53
N GLU A 178 -7.80 6.18 -20.08
CA GLU A 178 -7.25 6.23 -21.44
C GLU A 178 -7.74 5.05 -22.30
N PRO A 179 -7.86 5.21 -23.63
CA PRO A 179 -8.10 4.09 -24.53
C PRO A 179 -7.09 2.95 -24.33
N GLY A 180 -7.56 1.71 -24.38
CA GLY A 180 -6.82 0.49 -24.08
C GLY A 180 -6.93 0.02 -22.63
N ARG A 181 -7.31 0.90 -21.69
CA ARG A 181 -7.47 0.56 -20.27
C ARG A 181 -8.74 -0.25 -20.02
N LEU A 182 -8.70 -1.07 -18.97
CA LEU A 182 -9.87 -1.74 -18.44
C LEU A 182 -10.49 -0.83 -17.37
N VAL A 183 -11.80 -0.59 -17.46
CA VAL A 183 -12.49 0.42 -16.66
C VAL A 183 -13.79 -0.10 -16.10
N ILE A 184 -14.14 0.40 -14.92
CA ILE A 184 -15.50 0.33 -14.40
C ILE A 184 -16.19 1.63 -14.82
N ALA A 185 -17.21 1.50 -15.67
CA ALA A 185 -17.93 2.63 -16.23
C ALA A 185 -19.42 2.47 -16.00
N ARG A 186 -20.16 3.58 -16.03
CA ARG A 186 -21.60 3.60 -15.91
C ARG A 186 -22.17 4.49 -17.00
N LEU A 187 -23.00 3.90 -17.84
CA LEU A 187 -23.78 4.64 -18.82
C LEU A 187 -24.98 5.33 -18.12
N PRO A 188 -25.46 6.47 -18.64
CA PRO A 188 -26.61 7.17 -18.08
C PRO A 188 -27.83 6.26 -17.86
N GLY A 189 -28.35 6.24 -16.63
CA GLY A 189 -29.53 5.43 -16.27
C GLY A 189 -29.31 3.91 -16.23
N LYS A 190 -28.06 3.43 -16.31
CA LYS A 190 -27.72 2.01 -16.24
C LYS A 190 -26.85 1.70 -15.02
N SER A 191 -26.72 0.42 -14.69
CA SER A 191 -25.78 -0.06 -13.66
C SER A 191 -24.33 0.03 -14.14
N ALA A 192 -23.39 -0.01 -13.21
CA ALA A 192 -21.97 -0.06 -13.54
C ALA A 192 -21.62 -1.34 -14.32
N ILE A 193 -20.68 -1.24 -15.25
CA ILE A 193 -20.22 -2.33 -16.10
C ILE A 193 -18.68 -2.37 -16.16
N PHE A 194 -18.13 -3.57 -16.38
CA PHE A 194 -16.71 -3.77 -16.59
C PHE A 194 -16.40 -3.92 -18.09
N ARG A 195 -15.59 -3.01 -18.66
CA ARG A 195 -15.28 -2.99 -20.10
C ARG A 195 -13.85 -2.52 -20.37
N GLN A 196 -13.35 -2.78 -21.56
CA GLN A 196 -12.18 -2.08 -22.10
C GLN A 196 -12.63 -0.79 -22.78
N LEU A 197 -12.01 0.34 -22.45
CA LEU A 197 -12.21 1.57 -23.19
C LEU A 197 -11.42 1.50 -24.51
N THR A 198 -12.05 1.79 -25.63
CA THR A 198 -11.38 1.90 -26.94
C THR A 198 -11.81 3.18 -27.64
N GLU A 199 -11.02 3.66 -28.59
CA GLU A 199 -11.33 4.85 -29.37
C GLU A 199 -11.09 4.56 -30.85
N GLU A 200 -12.09 4.79 -31.68
CA GLU A 200 -12.02 4.61 -33.13
C GLU A 200 -12.67 5.82 -33.81
N GLY A 201 -11.94 6.50 -34.69
CA GLY A 201 -12.43 7.68 -35.40
C GLY A 201 -12.83 8.86 -34.50
N GLY A 202 -12.21 8.98 -33.31
CA GLY A 202 -12.55 9.99 -32.30
C GLY A 202 -13.77 9.66 -31.45
N GLN A 203 -14.47 8.55 -31.71
CA GLN A 203 -15.56 8.05 -30.89
C GLN A 203 -15.03 7.01 -29.90
N ARG A 204 -15.44 7.14 -28.63
CA ARG A 204 -15.11 6.18 -27.58
C ARG A 204 -16.13 5.07 -27.47
N TYR A 205 -15.65 3.87 -27.18
CA TYR A 205 -16.43 2.64 -27.06
C TYR A 205 -16.03 1.87 -25.80
N LEU A 206 -16.99 1.12 -25.24
CA LEU A 206 -16.83 0.23 -24.12
C LEU A 206 -16.97 -1.21 -24.63
N LYS A 207 -15.82 -1.87 -24.83
CA LYS A 207 -15.72 -3.18 -25.47
C LYS A 207 -15.62 -4.31 -24.44
N ALA A 208 -16.33 -5.41 -24.69
CA ALA A 208 -16.14 -6.67 -23.98
C ALA A 208 -14.82 -7.33 -24.38
N LEU A 209 -14.14 -8.03 -23.48
CA LEU A 209 -13.07 -8.95 -23.91
C LEU A 209 -13.64 -10.25 -24.49
N ASN A 210 -14.84 -10.65 -24.05
CA ASN A 210 -15.58 -11.77 -24.62
C ASN A 210 -16.39 -11.32 -25.85
N ASN A 211 -16.03 -11.80 -27.04
CA ASN A 211 -16.66 -11.42 -28.32
C ASN A 211 -18.15 -11.82 -28.43
N ALA A 212 -18.67 -12.66 -27.53
CA ALA A 212 -20.10 -12.97 -27.47
C ALA A 212 -20.95 -11.76 -27.02
N TYR A 213 -20.33 -10.76 -26.39
CA TYR A 213 -21.01 -9.57 -25.87
C TYR A 213 -20.81 -8.36 -26.77
N PRO A 214 -21.84 -7.51 -26.94
CA PRO A 214 -21.76 -6.35 -27.82
C PRO A 214 -20.83 -5.27 -27.27
N THR A 215 -20.18 -4.54 -28.19
CA THR A 215 -19.51 -3.28 -27.89
C THR A 215 -20.55 -2.18 -27.70
N LEU A 216 -20.40 -1.37 -26.65
CA LEU A 216 -21.29 -0.25 -26.36
C LEU A 216 -20.61 1.05 -26.77
N VAL A 217 -21.38 2.01 -27.26
CA VAL A 217 -20.88 3.38 -27.49
C VAL A 217 -20.80 4.08 -26.13
N CYS A 218 -19.69 4.79 -25.89
CA CYS A 218 -19.56 5.65 -24.72
C CYS A 218 -20.32 6.96 -25.01
N GLU A 219 -21.59 7.01 -24.62
CA GLU A 219 -22.49 8.17 -24.79
C GLU A 219 -22.07 9.36 -23.90
N GLU A 220 -22.61 10.54 -24.20
CA GLU A 220 -22.47 11.72 -23.34
C GLU A 220 -23.08 11.45 -21.95
N GLY A 221 -22.35 11.80 -20.89
CA GLY A 221 -22.74 11.51 -19.50
C GLY A 221 -22.29 10.14 -18.99
N CYS A 222 -21.45 9.41 -19.73
CA CYS A 222 -20.78 8.22 -19.22
C CYS A 222 -19.86 8.58 -18.03
N GLU A 223 -20.11 7.96 -16.88
CA GLU A 223 -19.32 8.12 -15.66
C GLU A 223 -18.27 7.01 -15.60
N PHE A 224 -17.02 7.37 -15.29
CA PHE A 224 -15.95 6.41 -15.03
C PHE A 224 -15.70 6.33 -13.52
N ILE A 225 -15.97 5.16 -12.95
CA ILE A 225 -15.79 4.89 -11.51
C ILE A 225 -14.31 4.62 -11.19
N GLY A 226 -13.55 4.08 -12.15
CA GLY A 226 -12.11 3.92 -12.02
C GLY A 226 -11.51 2.94 -13.02
N VAL A 227 -10.19 2.79 -12.94
CA VAL A 227 -9.39 1.95 -13.83
C VAL A 227 -8.96 0.68 -13.11
N VAL A 228 -9.04 -0.47 -13.80
CA VAL A 228 -8.56 -1.74 -13.27
C VAL A 228 -7.05 -1.85 -13.44
N VAL A 229 -6.34 -1.91 -12.31
CA VAL A 229 -4.87 -1.83 -12.21
C VAL A 229 -4.21 -3.15 -11.80
N ARG A 230 -4.96 -4.04 -11.14
CA ARG A 230 -4.53 -5.38 -10.73
C ARG A 230 -5.68 -6.36 -10.83
N MET A 231 -5.34 -7.64 -10.95
CA MET A 231 -6.27 -8.74 -10.79
C MET A 231 -5.62 -9.83 -9.94
N HIS A 232 -6.39 -10.45 -9.08
CA HIS A 232 -5.99 -11.57 -8.24
C HIS A 232 -6.98 -12.70 -8.42
N GLY A 233 -6.51 -13.84 -8.91
CA GLY A 233 -7.31 -15.05 -8.98
C GLY A 233 -7.44 -15.63 -7.58
N VAL A 234 -8.67 -15.77 -7.09
CA VAL A 234 -8.94 -16.54 -5.87
C VAL A 234 -8.98 -18.00 -6.32
N LEU A 235 -7.89 -18.74 -6.08
CA LEU A 235 -7.81 -20.20 -6.27
C LEU A 235 -8.63 -20.93 -5.21
#